data_AF-A0A4Y9F7Z6-F1
#
_entry.id   AF-A0A4Y9F7Z6-F1
#
_cell.length_a   1.000
_cell.length_b   1.000
_cell.length_c   1.000
_cell.angle_alpha   90.00
_cell.angle_beta   90.00
_cell.angle_gamma   90.00
#
_symmetry.space_group_name_H-M   'P 1'
#
loop_
_entity.id
_entity.type
_entity.pdbx_description
1 polymer ?
#
loop_
_entity_poly.entity_id
_entity_poly.type
_entity_poly.pdbx_seq_one_letter_code
_entity_poly.pdbx_strand_id
1 'polypeptide(L)'
;MVALAVDALYPLNLDPNLKLDVGLGLGVIVLSAATDVQLRALAGFEFPLQGNLALRAEPTLAYSFSAQQASLSVLFGPRLYFR
;
A
#
# COMPACT_ATOMS: atom_id res chain seq x y z
N MET A 1 -2.63 -14.50 -12.46
CA MET A 1 -1.80 -14.01 -11.35
C MET A 1 -2.74 -13.48 -10.29
N VAL A 2 -2.64 -14.00 -9.07
CA VAL A 2 -3.40 -13.51 -7.91
C VAL A 2 -2.40 -13.00 -6.89
N ALA A 3 -2.63 -11.81 -6.36
CA ALA A 3 -1.81 -11.24 -5.30
C ALA A 3 -2.70 -10.93 -4.09
N LEU A 4 -2.23 -11.32 -2.91
CA LEU A 4 -2.85 -10.97 -1.64
C LEU A 4 -1.77 -10.32 -0.79
N ALA A 5 -2.11 -9.27 -0.06
CA ALA A 5 -1.22 -8.68 0.91
C ALA A 5 -1.97 -8.26 2.16
N VAL A 6 -1.23 -8.27 3.27
CA VAL A 6 -1.67 -7.77 4.56
C VAL A 6 -0.67 -6.72 5.00
N ASP A 7 -1.15 -5.50 5.16
CA ASP A 7 -0.34 -4.35 5.49
C ASP A 7 -0.77 -3.79 6.86
N ALA A 8 0.20 -3.54 7.73
CA ALA A 8 0.01 -2.81 8.97
C ALA A 8 0.40 -1.35 8.75
N LEU A 9 -0.57 -0.45 8.89
CA LEU A 9 -0.40 0.98 8.68
C LEU A 9 -0.43 1.72 10.02
N TYR A 10 0.46 2.70 10.16
CA TYR A 10 0.53 3.61 11.29
C TYR A 10 0.33 5.05 10.81
N PRO A 11 -0.69 5.77 11.33
CA PRO A 11 -0.95 7.15 10.95
C PRO A 11 0.10 8.10 11.55
N LEU A 12 0.65 8.96 10.71
CA LEU A 12 1.56 10.02 11.07
C LEU A 12 0.83 11.36 11.05
N ASN A 13 0.69 11.97 12.22
CA ASN A 13 0.12 13.30 12.37
C ASN A 13 1.19 14.37 12.13
N LEU A 14 1.53 14.62 10.86
CA LEU A 14 2.56 15.60 10.50
C LEU A 14 1.98 17.01 10.28
N ASP A 15 0.79 17.10 9.69
CA ASP A 15 0.08 18.36 9.43
C ASP A 15 -1.44 18.13 9.57
N PRO A 16 -2.21 19.05 10.17
CA PRO A 16 -3.67 18.95 10.23
C PRO A 16 -4.38 18.74 8.90
N ASN A 17 -3.78 19.19 7.79
CA ASN A 17 -4.37 19.14 6.45
C ASN A 17 -3.85 17.98 5.59
N LEU A 18 -2.81 17.27 6.04
CA LEU A 18 -2.21 16.16 5.32
C LEU A 18 -2.27 14.89 6.16
N LYS A 19 -3.01 13.90 5.65
CA LYS A 19 -3.03 12.56 6.23
C LYS A 19 -1.96 11.72 5.57
N LEU A 20 -0.98 11.31 6.36
CA LEU A 20 0.08 10.40 5.96
C LEU A 20 0.03 9.15 6.82
N ASP A 21 0.02 7.98 6.20
CA ASP A 21 0.26 6.72 6.89
C ASP A 21 1.56 6.11 6.38
N VAL A 22 2.30 5.44 7.26
CA VAL A 22 3.43 4.59 6.86
C VAL A 22 3.18 3.18 7.35
N GLY A 23 3.67 2.20 6.63
CA GLY A 23 3.44 0.82 7.03
C GLY A 23 4.41 -0.17 6.44
N LEU A 24 4.33 -1.36 7.02
CA LEU A 24 5.01 -2.55 6.55
C LEU A 24 3.99 -3.65 6.35
N GLY A 25 4.24 -4.51 5.38
CA GLY A 25 3.33 -5.59 5.05
C GLY A 25 4.03 -6.81 4.49
N LEU A 26 3.25 -7.87 4.39
CA LEU A 26 3.64 -9.11 3.75
C LEU A 26 2.68 -9.38 2.59
N GLY A 27 3.24 -9.69 1.43
CA GLY A 27 2.51 -10.05 0.22
C GLY A 27 2.77 -11.49 -0.18
N VAL A 28 1.81 -12.09 -0.86
CA VAL A 28 1.94 -13.37 -1.54
C VAL A 28 1.43 -13.19 -2.97
N ILE A 29 2.27 -13.53 -3.95
CA ILE A 29 1.90 -13.53 -5.37
C ILE A 29 1.88 -14.98 -5.85
N VAL A 30 0.72 -15.42 -6.31
CA VAL A 30 0.53 -16.73 -6.94
C VAL A 30 0.53 -16.56 -8.45
N LEU A 31 1.60 -17.07 -9.06
CA LEU A 31 1.73 -17.33 -10.49
C LEU A 31 1.32 -18.79 -10.74
N SER A 32 0.87 -19.12 -11.96
CA SER A 32 0.24 -20.43 -12.25
C SER A 32 1.06 -21.68 -11.87
N ALA A 33 2.38 -21.55 -11.66
CA ALA A 33 3.27 -22.63 -11.25
C ALA A 33 4.16 -22.29 -10.03
N ALA A 34 4.05 -21.09 -9.45
CA ALA A 34 4.95 -20.63 -8.40
C ALA A 34 4.26 -19.64 -7.45
N THR A 35 4.66 -19.65 -6.19
CA THR A 35 4.24 -18.67 -5.19
C THR A 35 5.46 -17.89 -4.72
N ASP A 36 5.39 -16.57 -4.76
CA ASP A 36 6.43 -15.69 -4.23
C ASP A 36 5.89 -14.93 -3.02
N VAL A 37 6.74 -14.76 -2.01
CA VAL A 37 6.45 -13.98 -0.80
C VAL A 37 7.18 -12.65 -0.92
N GLN A 38 6.54 -11.58 -0.46
CA GLN A 38 7.08 -10.24 -0.53
C GLN A 38 7.08 -9.58 0.84
N LEU A 39 8.18 -8.88 1.15
CA LEU A 39 8.18 -7.85 2.18
C LEU A 39 7.81 -6.52 1.52
N ARG A 40 6.91 -5.74 2.12
CA ARG A 40 6.40 -4.49 1.57
C ARG A 40 6.61 -3.35 2.56
N ALA A 41 7.01 -2.20 2.06
CA ALA A 41 7.02 -0.93 2.77
C ALA A 41 6.17 0.06 1.98
N LEU A 42 5.24 0.72 2.66
CA LEU A 42 4.24 1.58 2.03
C LEU A 42 4.19 2.93 2.73
N ALA A 43 3.91 3.98 1.96
CA ALA A 43 3.51 5.26 2.49
C ALA A 43 2.22 5.69 1.77
N GLY A 44 1.19 6.06 2.52
CA GLY A 44 -0.10 6.48 1.98
C GLY A 44 -0.31 7.97 2.20
N PHE A 45 -0.41 8.73 1.12
CA PHE A 45 -0.73 10.14 1.14
C PHE A 45 -2.19 10.32 0.76
N GLU A 46 -2.98 10.92 1.65
CA GLU A 46 -4.41 11.14 1.43
C GLU A 46 -4.73 12.61 1.22
N PHE A 47 -5.41 12.87 0.12
CA PHE A 47 -5.92 14.17 -0.29
C PHE A 47 -7.44 14.17 -0.15
N PRO A 48 -8.00 14.87 0.85
CA PRO A 48 -9.45 14.94 1.02
C PRO A 48 -10.07 15.66 -0.19
N LEU A 49 -11.15 15.09 -0.75
CA LEU A 49 -11.89 15.72 -1.84
C LEU A 49 -13.18 16.38 -1.33
N GLN A 50 -14.18 15.58 -0.95
CA GLN A 50 -15.48 16.08 -0.49
C GLN A 50 -16.15 15.05 0.43
N GLY A 51 -16.63 15.50 1.59
CA GLY A 51 -17.29 14.63 2.56
C GLY A 51 -16.39 13.48 3.02
N ASN A 52 -16.81 12.24 2.75
CA ASN A 52 -16.06 11.03 3.10
C ASN A 52 -15.20 10.47 1.95
N LEU A 53 -15.07 11.21 0.84
CA LEU A 53 -14.25 10.82 -0.31
C LEU A 53 -12.87 11.48 -0.23
N ALA A 54 -11.82 10.68 -0.39
CA ALA A 54 -10.45 11.12 -0.54
C ALA A 54 -9.79 10.44 -1.75
N LEU A 55 -8.74 11.05 -2.30
CA LEU A 55 -7.79 10.38 -3.19
C LEU A 55 -6.58 9.94 -2.36
N ARG A 56 -6.11 8.71 -2.60
CA ARG A 56 -4.91 8.19 -1.96
C ARG A 56 -3.86 7.86 -3.02
N ALA A 57 -2.66 8.35 -2.78
CA ALA A 57 -1.45 7.93 -3.49
C ALA A 57 -0.62 7.07 -2.54
N GLU A 58 -0.30 5.84 -2.95
CA GLU A 58 0.39 4.86 -2.12
C GLU A 58 1.62 4.29 -2.84
N PRO A 59 2.77 4.99 -2.78
CA PRO A 59 4.04 4.38 -3.12
C PRO A 59 4.30 3.16 -2.24
N THR A 60 4.66 2.05 -2.89
CA THR A 60 5.02 0.78 -2.26
C THR A 60 6.35 0.30 -2.81
N LEU A 61 7.32 0.10 -1.91
CA LEU A 61 8.53 -0.66 -2.18
C LEU A 61 8.31 -2.10 -1.73
N ALA A 62 8.50 -3.06 -2.61
CA ALA A 62 8.38 -4.47 -2.29
C ALA A 62 9.66 -5.23 -2.66
N TYR A 63 10.03 -6.20 -1.84
CA TYR A 63 11.11 -7.14 -2.13
C TYR A 63 10.54 -8.54 -2.20
N SER A 64 10.71 -9.20 -3.35
CA SER A 64 10.24 -10.56 -3.60
C SER A 64 11.36 -11.55 -3.33
N PHE A 65 11.11 -12.53 -2.48
CA PHE A 65 12.15 -13.43 -1.99
C PHE A 65 12.53 -14.52 -3.01
N SER A 66 11.55 -15.08 -3.73
CA SER A 66 11.84 -16.10 -4.75
C SER A 66 12.47 -15.50 -6.01
N ALA A 67 11.96 -14.36 -6.47
CA ALA A 67 12.56 -13.64 -7.60
C ALA A 67 13.84 -12.86 -7.25
N GLN A 68 14.15 -12.71 -5.95
CA GLN A 68 15.26 -11.87 -5.43
C GLN A 68 15.26 -10.45 -6.02
N GLN A 69 14.07 -9.87 -6.18
CA GLN A 69 13.87 -8.62 -6.90
C GLN A 69 13.16 -7.58 -6.03
N ALA A 70 13.70 -6.36 -6.04
CA ALA A 70 13.01 -5.18 -5.53
C ALA A 70 12.15 -4.53 -6.63
N SER A 71 10.95 -4.10 -6.27
CA SER A 71 10.03 -3.39 -7.15
C SER A 71 9.48 -2.15 -6.46
N LEU A 72 9.38 -1.04 -7.20
CA LEU A 72 8.69 0.16 -6.78
C LEU A 72 7.40 0.29 -7.58
N SER A 73 6.30 0.53 -6.89
CA SER A 73 5.00 0.78 -7.50
C SER A 73 4.32 1.95 -6.81
N VAL A 74 3.39 2.61 -7.51
CA VAL A 74 2.55 3.64 -6.91
C VAL A 74 1.11 3.32 -7.26
N LEU A 75 0.29 3.08 -6.24
CA LEU A 75 -1.15 2.88 -6.41
C LEU A 75 -1.86 4.21 -6.21
N PHE A 76 -2.76 4.55 -7.15
CA PHE A 76 -3.65 5.69 -7.02
C PHE A 76 -5.08 5.20 -6.99
N GLY A 77 -5.88 5.69 -6.05
CA GLY A 77 -7.28 5.30 -5.99
C GLY A 77 -8.13 6.16 -5.07
N PRO A 78 -9.46 6.15 -5.29
CA PRO A 78 -10.39 6.75 -4.36
C PRO A 78 -10.46 5.92 -3.06
N ARG A 79 -10.60 6.63 -1.94
CA ARG A 79 -10.88 6.08 -0.61
C ARG A 79 -12.22 6.65 -0.14
N LEU A 80 -13.11 5.76 0.28
CA LEU A 80 -14.40 6.09 0.87
C LEU A 80 -14.39 5.62 2.32
N TYR A 81 -14.63 6.54 3.25
CA TYR A 81 -14.80 6.21 4.66
C TYR A 81 -16.28 6.03 4.96
N PHE A 82 -16.65 4.83 5.42
CA PHE A 82 -17.97 4.59 5.98
C PHE A 82 -17.88 4.84 7.48
N ARG A 83 -18.73 5.75 7.99
CA ARG A 83 -18.89 6.02 9.41
C ARG A 83 -20.08 5.22 9.94
#